data_AF-A0A382G4P8-F1
#
_entry.id   AF-A0A382G4P8-F1
#
_cell.length_a   1.000
_cell.length_b   1.000
_cell.length_c   1.000
_cell.angle_alpha   90.00
_cell.angle_beta   90.00
_cell.angle_gamma   90.00
#
_symmetry.space_group_name_H-M   'P 1'
#
loop_
_entity.id
_entity.type
_entity.pdbx_description
1 polymer ?
#
loop_
_entity_poly.entity_id
_entity_poly.type
_entity_poly.pdbx_seq_one_letter_code
_entity_poly.pdbx_strand_id
1 'polypeptide(L)'
;MNFRLATPAHLIDISNLPELSEVAFDEHSVQVGAAVTHTQLLQHEQVASELPLLVEAEKFIAHEVIRNRGTVCGSLAHADPAGEMTAVLRVLDGAVRTSSVDGERIIQAA
;
A
#
# COMPACT_ATOMS: atom_id res chain seq x y z
N MET A 1 -10.85 -14.27 11.95
CA MET A 1 -11.46 -13.00 11.48
C MET A 1 -12.95 -13.00 11.76
N ASN A 2 -13.63 -11.85 11.88
CA ASN A 2 -15.00 -11.74 12.43
C ASN A 2 -16.04 -12.63 11.73
N PHE A 3 -15.95 -12.74 10.39
CA PHE A 3 -16.81 -13.61 9.57
C PHE A 3 -16.28 -15.04 9.37
N ARG A 4 -15.12 -15.37 9.96
CA ARG A 4 -14.45 -16.68 9.85
C ARG A 4 -14.14 -17.15 8.42
N LEU A 5 -14.09 -16.24 7.44
CA LEU A 5 -13.61 -16.54 6.08
C LEU A 5 -12.12 -16.95 6.06
N ALA A 6 -11.36 -16.52 7.06
CA ALA A 6 -10.01 -17.01 7.31
C ALA A 6 -9.72 -17.14 8.82
N THR A 7 -8.97 -18.20 9.14
CA THR A 7 -8.66 -18.66 10.50
C THR A 7 -7.18 -19.05 10.59
N PRO A 8 -6.25 -18.07 10.50
CA PRO A 8 -4.83 -18.37 10.57
C PRO A 8 -4.44 -18.82 11.98
N ALA A 9 -3.50 -19.77 12.09
CA ALA A 9 -2.94 -20.20 13.37
C ALA A 9 -2.01 -19.14 13.98
N HIS A 10 -1.40 -18.31 13.13
CA HIS A 10 -0.48 -17.25 13.52
C HIS A 10 -0.83 -15.95 12.79
N LEU A 11 -0.66 -14.83 13.50
CA LEU A 11 -0.75 -13.49 12.93
C LEU A 11 0.59 -12.81 13.18
N ILE A 12 1.23 -12.35 12.09
CA ILE A 12 2.49 -11.61 12.14
C ILE A 12 2.14 -10.15 11.91
N ASP A 13 2.31 -9.32 12.94
CA ASP A 13 2.06 -7.88 12.85
C ASP A 13 3.33 -7.16 12.39
N ILE A 14 3.24 -6.47 11.26
CA ILE A 14 4.33 -5.69 10.66
C ILE A 14 4.18 -4.18 10.89
N SER A 15 3.12 -3.74 11.57
CA SER A 15 2.76 -2.31 11.69
C SER A 15 3.77 -1.47 12.47
N ASN A 16 4.61 -2.10 13.30
CA ASN A 16 5.61 -1.43 14.12
C ASN A 16 7.03 -1.54 13.58
N LEU A 17 7.21 -1.90 12.31
CA LEU A 17 8.50 -1.92 11.63
C LEU A 17 8.76 -0.53 11.01
N PRO A 18 9.67 0.28 11.57
CA PRO A 18 9.92 1.65 11.09
C PRO A 18 10.36 1.67 9.62
N GLU A 19 11.17 0.69 9.20
CA GLU A 19 11.66 0.54 7.84
C GLU A 19 10.55 0.29 6.80
N LEU A 20 9.35 -0.10 7.25
CA LEU A 20 8.17 -0.28 6.39
C LEU A 20 7.20 0.90 6.46
N SER A 21 7.44 1.89 7.30
CA SER A 21 6.51 2.99 7.58
C SER A 21 6.86 4.31 6.87
N GLU A 22 7.83 4.27 5.95
CA GLU A 22 8.34 5.45 5.25
C GLU A 22 7.84 5.53 3.81
N VAL A 23 7.75 6.76 3.30
CA VAL A 23 7.63 7.07 1.87
C VAL A 23 8.96 7.67 1.44
N ALA A 24 9.61 7.03 0.48
CA ALA A 24 10.90 7.45 -0.05
C ALA A 24 10.76 7.87 -1.52
N PHE A 25 11.64 8.75 -1.95
CA PHE A 25 11.66 9.29 -3.31
C PHE A 25 13.02 8.98 -3.92
N ASP A 26 13.02 8.47 -5.14
CA ASP A 26 14.20 8.40 -5.99
C ASP A 26 13.97 9.21 -7.27
N GLU A 27 14.98 9.28 -8.16
CA GLU A 27 14.89 10.11 -9.37
C GLU A 27 13.78 9.68 -10.33
N HIS A 28 13.21 8.47 -10.17
CA HIS A 28 12.31 7.86 -11.14
C HIS A 28 11.01 7.31 -10.53
N SER A 29 10.90 7.23 -9.20
CA SER A 29 9.78 6.59 -8.54
C SER A 29 9.58 7.07 -7.10
N VAL A 30 8.35 6.86 -6.62
CA VAL A 30 7.98 6.99 -5.21
C VAL A 30 7.85 5.58 -4.63
N GLN A 31 8.61 5.30 -3.57
CA GLN A 31 8.57 4.04 -2.85
C GLN A 31 7.70 4.18 -1.61
N VAL A 32 6.57 3.47 -1.59
CA VAL A 32 5.65 3.44 -0.46
C VAL A 32 5.92 2.21 0.39
N GLY A 33 6.29 2.40 1.66
CA GLY A 33 6.52 1.31 2.59
C GLY A 33 5.26 0.50 2.92
N ALA A 34 5.42 -0.78 3.25
CA ALA A 34 4.30 -1.71 3.43
C ALA A 34 3.37 -1.38 4.61
N ALA A 35 3.87 -0.65 5.61
CA ALA A 35 3.13 -0.18 6.77
C ALA A 35 2.59 1.26 6.60
N VAL A 36 2.83 1.93 5.47
CA VAL A 36 2.26 3.25 5.19
C VAL A 36 0.74 3.13 5.05
N THR A 37 0.04 3.83 5.93
CA THR A 37 -1.42 3.89 5.92
C THR A 37 -1.95 4.76 4.80
N HIS A 38 -3.19 4.50 4.38
CA HIS A 38 -3.93 5.34 3.44
C HIS A 38 -3.98 6.80 3.88
N THR A 39 -4.20 7.07 5.17
CA THR A 39 -4.19 8.45 5.70
C THR A 39 -2.83 9.12 5.58
N GLN A 40 -1.74 8.41 5.88
CA GLN A 40 -0.39 8.96 5.71
C GLN A 40 -0.13 9.33 4.24
N LEU A 41 -0.50 8.46 3.30
CA LEU A 41 -0.30 8.73 1.88
C LEU A 41 -1.18 9.88 1.38
N LEU A 42 -2.45 9.94 1.80
CA LEU A 42 -3.40 11.01 1.49
C LEU A 42 -2.90 12.39 1.96
N GLN A 43 -2.19 12.44 3.09
CA GLN A 43 -1.67 13.67 3.70
C GLN A 43 -0.24 14.00 3.26
N HIS A 44 0.38 13.18 2.41
CA HIS A 44 1.78 13.35 2.04
C HIS A 44 1.95 14.42 0.96
N GLU A 45 2.39 15.62 1.35
CA GLU A 45 2.48 16.79 0.45
C GLU A 45 3.34 16.54 -0.80
N GLN A 46 4.50 15.90 -0.64
CA GLN A 46 5.37 15.62 -1.78
C GLN A 46 4.75 14.59 -2.75
N VAL A 47 4.09 13.53 -2.26
CA VAL A 47 3.35 12.60 -3.12
C VAL A 47 2.21 13.32 -3.84
N ALA A 48 1.51 14.23 -3.16
CA ALA A 48 0.46 15.03 -3.80
C ALA A 48 1.00 15.90 -4.94
N SER A 49 2.24 16.38 -4.83
CA SER A 49 2.91 17.16 -5.87
C SER A 49 3.41 16.30 -7.04
N GLU A 50 4.03 15.15 -6.75
CA GLU A 50 4.71 14.32 -7.76
C GLU A 50 3.79 13.27 -8.40
N LEU A 51 2.87 12.68 -7.63
CA LEU A 51 1.92 11.66 -8.05
C LEU A 51 0.49 12.03 -7.61
N PRO A 52 -0.09 13.13 -8.13
CA PRO A 52 -1.40 13.61 -7.71
C PRO A 52 -2.53 12.57 -7.89
N LEU A 53 -2.42 11.70 -8.90
CA LEU A 53 -3.38 10.60 -9.11
C LEU A 53 -3.45 9.65 -7.91
N LEU A 54 -2.30 9.35 -7.30
CA LEU A 54 -2.22 8.44 -6.17
C LEU A 54 -2.96 9.03 -4.95
N VAL A 55 -2.75 10.31 -4.67
CA VAL A 55 -3.45 11.03 -3.58
C VAL A 55 -4.93 11.24 -3.89
N GLU A 56 -5.31 11.44 -5.16
CA GLU A 56 -6.72 11.55 -5.53
C GLU A 56 -7.48 10.24 -5.29
N ALA A 57 -6.87 9.10 -5.61
CA ALA A 57 -7.47 7.79 -5.39
C ALA A 57 -7.74 7.49 -3.91
N GLU A 58 -6.83 7.91 -3.02
CA GLU A 58 -6.97 7.74 -1.56
C GLU A 58 -8.27 8.37 -0.99
N LYS A 59 -8.82 9.40 -1.65
CA LYS A 59 -10.09 10.04 -1.24
C LYS A 59 -11.30 9.13 -1.41
N PHE A 60 -11.21 8.14 -2.30
CA PHE A 60 -12.29 7.18 -2.59
C PHE A 60 -12.21 5.94 -1.68
N ILE A 61 -11.10 5.74 -0.98
CA ILE A 61 -10.88 4.57 -0.14
C ILE A 61 -11.59 4.75 1.20
N ALA A 62 -12.71 4.07 1.36
CA ALA A 62 -13.41 3.89 2.63
C ALA A 62 -13.65 5.20 3.43
N HIS A 63 -13.73 5.09 4.76
CA HIS A 63 -13.84 6.23 5.68
C HIS A 63 -12.59 6.36 6.55
N GLU A 64 -12.42 7.50 7.21
CA GLU A 64 -11.21 7.89 7.94
C GLU A 64 -10.70 6.82 8.93
N VAL A 65 -11.58 6.19 9.71
CA VAL A 65 -11.18 5.16 10.68
C VAL A 65 -10.55 3.94 9.99
N ILE A 66 -11.02 3.59 8.80
CA ILE A 66 -10.45 2.50 8.00
C ILE A 66 -9.11 2.96 7.42
N ARG A 67 -9.04 4.17 6.85
CA ARG A 67 -7.78 4.70 6.28
C ARG A 67 -6.67 4.90 7.30
N ASN A 68 -7.00 5.19 8.55
CA ASN A 68 -6.03 5.33 9.64
C ASN A 68 -5.34 4.00 10.03
N ARG A 69 -5.85 2.86 9.56
CA ARG A 69 -5.30 1.53 9.87
C ARG A 69 -4.98 0.69 8.64
N GLY A 70 -5.72 0.85 7.56
CA GLY A 70 -5.48 0.18 6.29
C GLY A 70 -4.22 0.75 5.63
N THR A 71 -3.40 -0.13 5.06
CA THR A 71 -2.17 0.24 4.38
C THR A 71 -2.31 0.09 2.88
N VAL A 72 -1.57 0.92 2.15
CA VAL A 72 -1.57 0.95 0.69
C VAL A 72 -1.13 -0.40 0.13
N CYS A 73 -0.01 -0.93 0.62
CA CYS A 73 0.46 -2.26 0.24
C CYS A 73 -0.44 -3.39 0.77
N GLY A 74 -1.13 -3.19 1.88
CA GLY A 74 -2.14 -4.15 2.38
C GLY A 74 -3.31 -4.28 1.42
N SER A 75 -3.80 -3.18 0.87
CA SER A 75 -4.82 -3.15 -0.19
C SER A 75 -4.34 -3.91 -1.44
N LEU A 76 -3.12 -3.62 -1.90
CA LEU A 76 -2.51 -4.33 -3.03
C LEU A 76 -2.35 -5.85 -2.78
N ALA A 77 -1.87 -6.23 -1.60
CA ALA A 77 -1.69 -7.64 -1.22
C ALA A 77 -3.03 -8.37 -1.03
N HIS A 78 -4.10 -7.66 -0.64
CA HIS A 78 -5.44 -8.22 -0.54
C HIS A 78 -6.03 -8.56 -1.91
N ALA A 79 -5.68 -7.77 -2.94
CA ALA A 79 -6.04 -8.01 -4.34
C ALA A 79 -7.55 -8.19 -4.59
N ASP A 80 -8.39 -7.46 -3.85
CA ASP A 80 -9.83 -7.39 -4.11
C ASP A 80 -10.07 -6.60 -5.41
N PRO A 81 -10.78 -7.14 -6.41
CA PRO A 81 -11.15 -6.41 -7.63
C PRO A 81 -11.95 -5.14 -7.40
N ALA A 82 -12.61 -4.99 -6.25
CA ALA A 82 -13.32 -3.78 -5.87
C ALA A 82 -12.38 -2.68 -5.31
N GLY A 83 -11.13 -3.02 -5.00
CA GLY A 83 -10.14 -2.08 -4.47
C GLY A 83 -9.51 -1.20 -5.55
N GLU A 84 -9.20 0.03 -5.18
CA GLU A 84 -8.71 1.07 -6.09
C GLU A 84 -7.21 0.91 -6.40
N MET A 85 -6.42 0.46 -5.41
CA MET A 85 -4.95 0.51 -5.49
C MET A 85 -4.35 -0.38 -6.57
N THR A 86 -4.96 -1.52 -6.89
CA THR A 86 -4.48 -2.39 -7.97
C THR A 86 -4.60 -1.70 -9.33
N ALA A 87 -5.72 -1.03 -9.57
CA ALA A 87 -5.94 -0.25 -10.80
C ALA A 87 -5.03 0.98 -10.87
N VAL A 88 -4.87 1.71 -9.75
CA VAL A 88 -3.98 2.88 -9.69
C VAL A 88 -2.52 2.48 -9.93
N LEU A 89 -2.05 1.42 -9.29
CA LEU A 89 -0.69 0.92 -9.49
C LEU A 89 -0.47 0.55 -10.96
N ARG A 90 -1.47 -0.05 -11.62
CA ARG A 90 -1.40 -0.39 -13.03
C ARG A 90 -1.34 0.83 -13.94
N VAL A 91 -2.19 1.83 -13.70
CA VAL A 91 -2.22 3.07 -14.49
C VAL A 91 -0.92 3.86 -14.37
N LEU A 92 -0.26 3.78 -13.22
CA LEU A 92 1.03 4.43 -12.96
C LEU A 92 2.24 3.61 -13.42
N ASP A 93 2.04 2.48 -14.12
CA ASP A 93 3.09 1.52 -14.49
C ASP A 93 3.99 1.14 -13.28
N GLY A 94 3.37 1.02 -12.12
CA GLY A 94 4.03 0.72 -10.86
C GLY A 94 4.34 -0.76 -10.67
N ALA A 95 5.08 -1.05 -9.61
CA ALA A 95 5.49 -2.39 -9.26
C ALA A 95 5.48 -2.64 -7.75
N VAL A 96 5.41 -3.90 -7.35
CA VAL A 96 5.50 -4.35 -5.95
C VAL A 96 6.83 -5.03 -5.72
N ARG A 97 7.62 -4.51 -4.78
CA ARG A 97 8.81 -5.21 -4.24
C ARG A 97 8.36 -6.19 -3.16
N THR A 98 8.75 -7.45 -3.30
CA THR A 98 8.49 -8.51 -2.32
C THR A 98 9.80 -9.12 -1.84
N SER A 99 9.89 -9.41 -0.54
CA SER A 99 11.10 -9.97 0.09
C SER A 99 10.78 -11.28 0.81
N SER A 100 11.74 -12.20 0.79
CA SER A 100 11.65 -13.52 1.41
C SER A 100 13.04 -14.00 1.87
N VAL A 101 13.11 -15.18 2.49
CA VAL A 101 14.40 -15.81 2.84
C VAL A 101 15.27 -16.13 1.60
N ASP A 102 14.64 -16.27 0.44
CA ASP A 102 15.33 -16.52 -0.85
C ASP A 102 15.78 -15.23 -1.54
N GLY A 103 15.50 -14.07 -0.94
CA GLY A 103 15.83 -12.75 -1.46
C GLY A 103 14.62 -11.94 -1.92
N GLU A 104 14.92 -10.89 -2.69
CA GLU A 104 13.94 -9.91 -3.15
C GLU A 104 13.61 -10.07 -4.64
N ARG A 105 12.39 -9.69 -5.01
CA ARG A 105 11.99 -9.55 -6.41
C ARG A 105 10.99 -8.42 -6.59
N ILE A 106 10.90 -7.92 -7.81
CA ILE A 106 9.95 -6.89 -8.22
C ILE A 106 8.92 -7.51 -9.17
N ILE A 107 7.64 -7.26 -8.89
CA ILE A 107 6.50 -7.73 -9.67
C ILE A 107 5.83 -6.51 -10.29
N GLN A 108 5.84 -6.42 -11.62
CA GLN A 108 5.18 -5.33 -12.36
C GLN A 108 3.66 -5.47 -12.24
N ALA A 109 2.94 -4.35 -12.14
CA ALA A 109 1.49 -4.36 -12.22
C ALA A 109 1.05 -4.83 -13.63
N ALA A 110 0.09 -5.76 -13.68
CA ALA A 110 -0.38 -6.41 -14.91
C ALA A 110 -1.70 -5.84 -15.42
#